data_AF-A0A437R6I8-F1
#
_entry.id   AF-A0A437R6I8-F1
#
_cell.length_a   1.000
_cell.length_b   1.000
_cell.length_c   1.000
_cell.angle_alpha   90.00
_cell.angle_beta   90.00
_cell.angle_gamma   90.00
#
_symmetry.space_group_name_H-M   'P 1'
#
loop_
_entity.id
_entity.type
_entity.pdbx_description
1 polymer ?
#
loop_
_entity_poly.entity_id
_entity_poly.type
_entity_poly.pdbx_seq_one_letter_code
_entity_poly.pdbx_strand_id
1 'polypeptide(L)'
;RMDTLQCAVVLGKLDRFEWELAQRRRLGARYGELLAAVPGVRLLAERADRDCVWAQYTVFVQNRAAVQEALKQQGIPTAVHYPK
;
A
#
# COMPACT_ATOMS: atom_id res chain seq x y z
N ARG A 1 1.27 19.97 -14.89
CA ARG A 1 0.79 21.35 -14.68
C ARG A 1 -0.50 21.27 -13.87
N MET A 2 -0.63 22.05 -12.80
CA MET A 2 -1.80 22.04 -11.92
C MET A 2 -2.66 23.28 -12.18
N ASP A 3 -3.97 23.13 -12.36
CA ASP A 3 -4.91 24.24 -12.56
C ASP A 3 -5.59 24.67 -11.24
N THR A 4 -6.31 25.79 -11.27
CA THR A 4 -6.97 26.37 -10.08
C THR A 4 -8.01 25.42 -9.46
N LEU A 5 -8.70 24.61 -10.28
CA LEU A 5 -9.67 23.65 -9.77
C LEU A 5 -8.96 22.51 -9.03
N GLN A 6 -7.87 22.00 -9.59
CA GLN A 6 -7.04 20.98 -8.95
C GLN A 6 -6.44 21.49 -7.63
N CYS A 7 -5.98 22.75 -7.59
CA CYS A 7 -5.51 23.38 -6.35
C CYS A 7 -6.61 23.40 -5.28
N ALA A 8 -7.83 23.81 -5.64
CA ALA A 8 -8.96 23.85 -4.69
C ALA A 8 -9.28 22.46 -4.13
N VAL A 9 -9.24 21.42 -4.97
CA VAL A 9 -9.44 20.02 -4.52
C VAL A 9 -8.32 19.57 -3.58
N VAL A 10 -7.06 19.89 -3.88
CA VAL A 10 -5.92 19.51 -3.02
C VAL A 10 -6.00 20.23 -1.67
N LEU A 11 -6.32 21.53 -1.65
CA LEU A 11 -6.50 22.29 -0.41
C LEU A 11 -7.57 21.66 0.48
N GLY A 12 -8.74 21.30 -0.08
CA GLY A 12 -9.79 20.62 0.68
C GLY A 12 -9.40 19.24 1.20
N LYS A 13 -8.47 18.53 0.54
CA LYS A 13 -7.93 17.25 1.02
C LYS A 13 -6.85 17.41 2.08
N LEU A 14 -6.09 18.50 2.03
CA LEU A 14 -4.91 18.70 2.86
C LEU A 14 -5.26 18.68 4.35
N ASP A 15 -6.39 19.25 4.73
CA ASP A 15 -6.89 19.25 6.12
C ASP A 15 -7.12 17.83 6.69
N ARG A 16 -7.42 16.85 5.83
CA ARG A 16 -7.65 15.44 6.22
C ARG A 16 -6.40 14.57 6.07
N PHE A 17 -5.35 15.06 5.43
CA PHE A 17 -4.22 14.25 4.98
C PHE A 17 -3.51 13.52 6.13
N GLU A 18 -3.28 14.20 7.27
CA GLU A 18 -2.64 13.59 8.45
C GLU A 18 -3.44 12.40 8.99
N TRP A 19 -4.77 12.51 9.04
CA TRP A 19 -5.63 11.40 9.45
C TRP A 19 -5.53 10.22 8.47
N GLU A 20 -5.47 10.48 7.17
CA GLU A 20 -5.31 9.43 6.16
C GLU A 20 -3.95 8.72 6.30
N LEU A 21 -2.88 9.46 6.55
CA LEU A 21 -1.55 8.90 6.82
C LEU A 21 -1.56 8.01 8.08
N ALA A 22 -2.21 8.45 9.16
CA ALA A 22 -2.36 7.65 10.37
C ALA A 22 -3.12 6.33 10.09
N GLN A 23 -4.18 6.36 9.29
CA GLN A 23 -4.89 5.15 8.89
C GLN A 23 -4.02 4.20 8.06
N ARG A 24 -3.26 4.74 7.12
CA ARG A 24 -2.32 3.95 6.29
C ARG A 24 -1.23 3.30 7.13
N ARG A 25 -0.63 4.03 8.08
CA ARG A 25 0.35 3.48 9.04
C ARG A 25 -0.23 2.34 9.87
N ARG A 26 -1.45 2.50 10.40
CA ARG A 26 -2.16 1.45 11.16
C ARG A 26 -2.39 0.19 10.32
N LEU A 27 -2.82 0.35 9.07
CA LEU A 27 -3.02 -0.78 8.16
C LEU A 27 -1.68 -1.43 7.74
N GLY A 28 -0.64 -0.63 7.50
CA GLY A 28 0.70 -1.11 7.19
C GLY A 28 1.27 -2.00 8.30
N ALA A 29 1.20 -1.55 9.55
CA ALA A 29 1.61 -2.35 10.71
C ALA A 29 0.83 -3.66 10.81
N ARG A 30 -0.50 -3.61 10.67
CA ARG A 30 -1.37 -4.80 10.70
C ARG A 30 -1.02 -5.80 9.59
N TYR A 31 -0.79 -5.34 8.37
CA TYR A 31 -0.35 -6.23 7.30
C TYR A 31 1.04 -6.80 7.57
N GLY A 32 1.95 -6.01 8.14
CA GLY A 32 3.28 -6.46 8.55
C GLY A 32 3.22 -7.63 9.51
N GLU A 33 2.43 -7.49 10.58
CA GLU A 33 2.22 -8.54 11.58
C GLU A 33 1.61 -9.82 10.97
N LEU A 34 0.51 -9.67 10.22
CA LEU A 34 -0.23 -10.81 9.69
C LEU A 34 0.53 -11.55 8.58
N LEU A 35 1.20 -10.83 7.70
CA LEU A 35 1.86 -11.41 6.53
C LEU A 35 3.27 -11.93 6.84
N ALA A 36 3.90 -11.48 7.94
CA ALA A 36 5.17 -12.05 8.40
C ALA A 36 5.06 -13.54 8.77
N ALA A 37 3.87 -13.99 9.18
CA ALA A 37 3.59 -15.37 9.51
C ALA A 37 3.25 -16.25 8.29
N VAL A 38 3.13 -15.68 7.08
CA VAL A 38 2.69 -16.41 5.88
C VAL A 38 3.90 -17.00 5.14
N PRO A 39 4.01 -18.34 5.00
CA PRO A 39 5.10 -18.96 4.27
C PRO A 39 5.17 -18.51 2.81
N GLY A 40 6.37 -18.22 2.33
CA GLY A 40 6.61 -17.80 0.94
C GLY A 40 6.27 -16.34 0.63
N VAL A 41 5.76 -15.58 1.60
CA VAL A 41 5.62 -14.12 1.52
C VAL A 41 6.86 -13.48 2.12
N ARG A 42 7.47 -12.55 1.37
CA ARG A 42 8.54 -11.69 1.88
C ARG A 42 8.08 -10.23 1.90
N LEU A 43 8.27 -9.57 3.02
CA LEU A 43 7.85 -8.19 3.23
C LEU A 43 8.92 -7.19 2.76
N LEU A 44 8.50 -5.96 2.49
CA LEU A 44 9.41 -4.83 2.40
C LEU A 44 9.96 -4.49 3.79
N ALA A 45 11.23 -4.09 3.84
CA ALA A 45 11.84 -3.61 5.07
C ALA A 45 11.63 -2.11 5.22
N GLU A 46 11.15 -1.69 6.38
CA GLU A 46 11.23 -0.30 6.82
C GLU A 46 12.62 -0.05 7.44
N ARG A 47 13.23 1.10 7.12
CA ARG A 47 14.53 1.47 7.67
C ARG A 47 14.33 2.41 8.86
N ALA A 48 15.14 2.28 9.90
CA ALA A 48 15.00 3.05 11.14
C ALA A 48 15.18 4.58 10.98
N ASP A 49 15.70 5.04 9.84
CA ASP A 49 15.97 6.45 9.54
C ASP A 49 14.83 7.16 8.78
N ARG A 50 13.71 6.48 8.51
CA ARG A 50 12.61 7.00 7.68
C ARG A 50 11.27 6.32 7.98
N ASP A 51 10.19 7.02 7.65
CA ASP A 51 8.84 6.46 7.69
C ASP A 51 8.37 6.00 6.31
N CYS A 52 7.43 5.05 6.29
CA CYS A 52 6.66 4.69 5.10
C CYS A 52 5.22 5.25 5.19
N VAL A 53 4.77 5.95 4.15
CA VAL A 53 3.39 6.46 4.04
C VAL A 53 2.40 5.41 3.51
N TRP A 54 2.88 4.24 3.11
CA TRP A 54 2.09 3.13 2.59
C TRP A 54 1.10 3.55 1.47
N ALA A 55 1.63 4.17 0.41
CA ALA A 55 0.86 4.44 -0.80
C ALA A 55 0.26 3.14 -1.37
N GLN A 56 1.04 2.07 -1.31
CA GLN A 56 0.70 0.68 -1.60
C GLN A 56 1.40 -0.21 -0.57
N TYR A 57 0.81 -1.36 -0.23
CA TYR A 57 1.47 -2.38 0.56
C TYR A 57 2.00 -3.47 -0.36
N THR A 58 3.31 -3.53 -0.56
CA THR A 58 3.94 -4.44 -1.52
C THR A 58 4.60 -5.61 -0.80
N VAL A 59 4.37 -6.81 -1.32
CA VAL A 59 5.02 -8.05 -0.88
C VAL A 59 5.69 -8.75 -2.07
N PHE A 60 6.69 -9.55 -1.78
CA PHE A 60 7.33 -10.44 -2.74
C PHE A 60 6.84 -11.86 -2.54
N VAL A 61 6.46 -12.50 -3.65
CA VAL A 61 6.03 -13.90 -3.71
C VAL A 61 6.61 -14.53 -4.98
N GLN A 62 6.88 -15.83 -4.98
CA GLN A 62 7.48 -16.50 -6.14
C GLN A 62 6.50 -16.59 -7.32
N ASN A 63 5.28 -17.11 -7.09
CA ASN A 63 4.28 -17.30 -8.14
C ASN A 63 3.22 -16.18 -8.11
N ARG A 64 3.66 -14.95 -8.37
CA ARG A 64 2.81 -13.74 -8.30
C ARG A 64 1.51 -13.89 -9.09
N ALA A 65 1.56 -14.44 -10.31
CA ALA A 65 0.38 -14.59 -11.16
C ALA A 65 -0.70 -15.47 -10.49
N ALA A 66 -0.30 -16.61 -9.93
CA ALA A 66 -1.21 -17.49 -9.20
C ALA A 66 -1.80 -16.82 -7.94
N VAL A 67 -0.98 -16.07 -7.19
CA VAL A 67 -1.44 -15.33 -6.00
C VAL A 67 -2.46 -14.24 -6.39
N GLN A 68 -2.21 -13.49 -7.46
CA GLN A 68 -3.14 -12.46 -7.93
C GLN A 68 -4.48 -13.06 -8.38
N GLU A 69 -4.45 -14.18 -9.10
CA GLU A 69 -5.68 -14.87 -9.54
C GLU A 69 -6.47 -15.41 -8.34
N ALA A 70 -5.81 -16.04 -7.37
CA ALA A 70 -6.46 -16.53 -6.16
C ALA A 70 -7.11 -15.40 -5.35
N LEU A 71 -6.42 -14.26 -5.18
CA LEU A 71 -6.96 -13.08 -4.51
C LEU A 71 -8.14 -12.47 -5.29
N LYS A 72 -8.04 -12.41 -6.62
CA LYS A 72 -9.11 -11.92 -7.49
C LYS A 72 -10.36 -12.78 -7.39
N GLN A 73 -10.24 -14.10 -7.34
CA GLN A 73 -11.36 -15.03 -7.16
C GLN A 73 -12.10 -14.80 -5.83
N GLN A 74 -11.40 -14.27 -4.82
CA GLN A 74 -11.99 -13.86 -3.53
C GLN A 74 -12.45 -12.38 -3.52
N GLY A 75 -12.42 -11.69 -4.66
CA GLY A 75 -12.82 -10.29 -4.76
C GLY A 75 -11.78 -9.29 -4.21
N ILE A 76 -10.53 -9.72 -4.01
CA ILE A 76 -9.46 -8.88 -3.48
C ILE A 76 -8.63 -8.32 -4.66
N PRO A 77 -8.73 -7.01 -4.96
CA PRO A 77 -7.97 -6.43 -6.05
C PRO A 77 -6.49 -6.30 -5.68
N THR A 78 -5.60 -6.53 -6.65
CA THR A 78 -4.15 -6.34 -6.52
C THR A 78 -3.60 -5.61 -7.73
N ALA A 79 -2.41 -5.02 -7.60
CA ALA A 79 -1.71 -4.36 -8.69
C ALA A 79 -0.22 -4.71 -8.67
N VAL A 80 0.43 -4.69 -9.84
CA VAL A 80 1.88 -4.86 -9.98
C VAL A 80 2.51 -3.51 -10.30
N HIS A 81 3.37 -3.01 -9.42
CA HIS A 81 4.07 -1.74 -9.56
C HIS A 81 5.58 -1.97 -9.46
N TYR A 82 6.36 -1.97 -10.55
CA TYR A 82 5.98 -1.88 -11.96
C TYR A 82 6.00 -3.27 -12.63
N PRO A 83 5.23 -3.51 -13.70
CA PRO A 83 5.09 -4.85 -14.30
C PRO A 83 6.33 -5.32 -15.09
N LYS A 84 7.29 -4.43 -15.34
CA LYS A 84 8.53 -4.70 -16.09
C LYS A 84 9.71 -4.74 -15.15
#